data_AF-A0A7X2LA79-F1
#
_entry.id   AF-A0A7X2LA79-F1
#
_cell.length_a   1.000
_cell.length_b   1.000
_cell.length_c   1.000
_cell.angle_alpha   90.00
_cell.angle_beta   90.00
_cell.angle_gamma   90.00
#
_symmetry.space_group_name_H-M   'P 1'
#
loop_
_entity.id
_entity.type
_entity.pdbx_description
1 polymer ?
#
loop_
_entity_poly.entity_id
_entity_poly.type
_entity_poly.pdbx_seq_one_letter_code
_entity_poly.pdbx_strand_id
1 'polypeptide(L)'
;MISPSRQQHIGTHLAGTVVRVSLGLYDHLGLLGEGTIGADRSVLAFSAKARGFIEQPFREFAGGRPVTVDGYLGNLRPEVVCKRGVMAVLL
;
A
#
# COMPACT_ATOMS: atom_id res chain seq x y z
N MET A 1 -13.87 16.96 -14.75
CA MET A 1 -13.66 15.62 -15.35
C MET A 1 -12.96 14.76 -14.32
N ILE A 2 -13.67 13.79 -13.74
CA ILE A 2 -13.09 12.78 -12.85
C ILE A 2 -12.64 11.66 -13.78
N SER A 3 -11.33 11.51 -13.97
CA SER A 3 -10.77 10.44 -14.81
C SER A 3 -11.19 9.08 -14.24
N PRO A 4 -11.73 8.16 -15.06
CA PRO A 4 -12.03 6.82 -14.60
C PRO A 4 -10.71 6.18 -14.16
N SER A 5 -10.67 5.75 -12.90
CA SER A 5 -9.76 4.77 -12.32
C SER A 5 -8.68 4.31 -13.29
N ARG A 6 -7.57 5.06 -13.35
CA ARG A 6 -6.32 4.53 -13.87
C ARG A 6 -6.00 3.41 -12.90
N GLN A 7 -6.37 2.19 -13.26
CA GLN A 7 -5.96 0.98 -12.57
C GLN A 7 -4.44 0.98 -12.73
N GLN A 8 -3.77 1.65 -11.79
CA GLN A 8 -2.33 1.79 -11.83
C GLN A 8 -1.79 0.38 -11.76
N HIS A 9 -0.83 0.08 -12.63
CA HIS A 9 -0.34 -1.27 -12.90
C HIS A 9 0.52 -1.76 -11.73
N ILE A 10 -0.04 -1.77 -10.53
CA ILE A 10 0.60 -2.10 -9.26
C ILE A 10 0.88 -3.60 -9.14
N GLY A 11 0.28 -4.43 -10.00
CA GLY A 11 0.54 -5.87 -10.08
C GLY A 11 1.98 -6.23 -10.49
N THR A 12 2.68 -5.36 -11.24
CA THR A 12 4.05 -5.63 -11.71
C THR A 12 5.13 -5.24 -10.71
N HIS A 13 4.77 -4.54 -9.63
CA HIS A 13 5.73 -4.16 -8.60
C HIS A 13 5.94 -5.32 -7.61
N LEU A 14 7.11 -5.40 -6.99
CA LEU A 14 7.39 -6.46 -6.02
C LEU A 14 6.66 -6.14 -4.69
N ALA A 15 6.56 -7.13 -3.79
CA ALA A 15 6.02 -6.91 -2.45
C ALA A 15 7.01 -6.11 -1.58
N GLY A 16 6.51 -5.18 -0.77
CA GLY A 16 7.32 -4.21 -0.03
C GLY A 16 7.61 -2.92 -0.79
N THR A 17 7.08 -2.77 -2.02
CA THR A 17 7.09 -1.48 -2.73
C THR A 17 6.27 -0.45 -1.95
N VAL A 18 6.86 0.71 -1.70
CA VAL A 18 6.23 1.86 -1.09
C VAL A 18 5.30 2.53 -2.10
N VAL A 19 4.07 2.74 -1.65
CA VAL A 19 3.04 3.47 -2.37
C VAL A 19 2.53 4.62 -1.51
N ARG A 20 2.14 5.70 -2.17
CA ARG A 20 1.72 6.94 -1.51
C ARG A 20 0.46 7.49 -2.16
N VAL A 21 -0.53 7.82 -1.36
CA VAL A 21 -1.74 8.50 -1.82
C VAL A 21 -1.85 9.86 -1.13
N SER A 22 -2.10 10.91 -1.89
CA SER A 22 -2.25 12.24 -1.30
C SER A 22 -3.65 12.43 -0.74
N LEU A 23 -3.74 12.71 0.57
CA LEU A 23 -5.00 13.00 1.25
C LEU A 23 -5.33 14.49 1.31
N GLY A 24 -4.53 15.33 0.66
CA GLY A 24 -4.67 16.80 0.61
C GLY A 24 -3.83 17.48 1.67
N LEU A 25 -4.08 17.19 2.95
CA LEU A 25 -3.31 17.76 4.07
C LEU A 25 -2.03 16.98 4.41
N TYR A 26 -1.99 15.70 4.06
CA TYR A 26 -0.84 14.84 4.25
C TYR A 26 -0.84 13.74 3.20
N ASP A 27 0.31 13.10 3.06
CA ASP A 27 0.47 11.93 2.23
C ASP A 27 0.37 10.66 3.09
N HIS A 28 -0.52 9.76 2.68
CA HIS A 28 -0.70 8.48 3.33
C HIS A 28 0.13 7.41 2.64
N LEU A 29 1.03 6.79 3.39
CA LEU A 29 1.96 5.77 2.91
C LEU A 29 1.44 4.37 3.18
N GLY A 30 1.74 3.46 2.25
CA GLY A 30 1.51 2.04 2.37
C GLY A 30 2.62 1.22 1.72
N LEU A 31 2.64 -0.07 2.02
CA LEU A 31 3.52 -1.06 1.40
C LEU A 31 2.66 -2.06 0.63
N LEU A 32 3.01 -2.36 -0.62
CA LEU A 32 2.37 -3.44 -1.35
C LEU A 32 2.65 -4.77 -0.64
N GLY A 33 1.61 -5.54 -0.38
CA GLY A 33 1.78 -6.90 0.10
C GLY A 33 2.12 -7.88 -1.02
N GLU A 34 2.43 -9.10 -0.60
CA GLU A 34 2.68 -10.23 -1.50
C GLU A 34 1.37 -10.83 -2.03
N GLY A 35 0.30 -10.75 -1.23
CA GLY A 35 -0.99 -11.35 -1.56
C GLY A 35 -2.00 -10.38 -2.18
N THR A 36 -3.21 -10.93 -2.36
CA THR A 36 -4.40 -10.20 -2.78
C THR A 36 -5.48 -10.34 -1.72
N ILE A 37 -6.23 -9.26 -1.47
CA ILE A 37 -7.46 -9.30 -0.67
C ILE A 37 -8.63 -9.13 -1.64
N GLY A 38 -9.36 -10.22 -1.87
CA GLY A 38 -10.33 -10.30 -2.97
C GLY A 38 -9.62 -10.27 -4.32
N ALA A 39 -10.03 -9.35 -5.20
CA ALA A 39 -9.43 -9.16 -6.53
C ALA A 39 -8.32 -8.08 -6.56
N ASP A 40 -8.07 -7.42 -5.43
CA ASP A 40 -7.13 -6.31 -5.33
C ASP A 40 -5.84 -6.76 -4.63
N ARG A 41 -4.71 -6.20 -5.06
CA ARG A 41 -3.45 -6.40 -4.33
C ARG A 41 -3.58 -5.86 -2.91
N SER A 42 -3.00 -6.57 -1.95
CA SER A 42 -3.02 -6.10 -0.57
C SER A 42 -2.07 -4.92 -0.36
N VAL A 43 -2.45 -4.02 0.53
CA VAL A 43 -1.62 -2.89 0.96
C VAL A 43 -1.61 -2.88 2.48
N LEU A 44 -0.42 -2.88 3.05
CA LEU A 44 -0.19 -2.67 4.46
C LEU A 44 0.00 -1.17 4.74
N ALA A 45 -0.85 -0.57 5.57
CA ALA A 45 -0.77 0.85 5.89
C ALA A 45 -1.24 1.13 7.33
N PHE A 46 -0.82 2.27 7.90
CA PHE A 46 -1.29 2.70 9.23
C PHE A 46 -2.68 3.35 9.14
N SER A 47 -3.67 2.76 9.79
CA SER A 47 -5.02 3.30 9.84
C SER A 47 -5.31 3.93 11.20
N ALA A 48 -5.57 5.24 11.20
CA ALA A 48 -6.02 5.94 12.40
C ALA A 48 -7.36 5.39 12.93
N LYS A 49 -8.25 4.93 12.03
CA LYS A 49 -9.54 4.32 12.39
C LYS A 49 -9.36 2.99 13.12
N ALA A 50 -8.40 2.18 12.67
CA ALA A 50 -8.05 0.93 13.32
C ALA A 50 -7.09 1.11 14.51
N ARG A 51 -6.58 2.33 14.71
CA ARG A 51 -5.56 2.68 15.72
C ARG A 51 -4.28 1.84 15.59
N GLY A 52 -3.91 1.47 14.36
CA GLY A 52 -2.78 0.56 14.11
C GLY A 52 -2.58 0.28 12.62
N PHE A 53 -1.64 -0.61 12.31
CA PHE A 53 -1.42 -1.09 10.96
C PHE A 53 -2.50 -2.09 10.55
N ILE A 54 -2.99 -1.96 9.31
CA ILE A 54 -3.94 -2.90 8.72
C ILE A 54 -3.50 -3.27 7.33
N GLU A 55 -3.84 -4.50 6.94
CA GLU A 55 -3.77 -4.94 5.56
C GLU A 55 -5.15 -4.76 4.91
N GLN A 56 -5.21 -4.05 3.79
CA GLN A 56 -6.45 -3.70 3.13
C GLN A 56 -6.33 -3.79 1.60
N PRO A 57 -7.45 -3.91 0.86
CA PRO A 57 -7.44 -3.85 -0.59
C PRO A 57 -6.81 -2.55 -1.12
N PHE A 58 -6.00 -2.63 -2.19
CA PHE A 58 -5.40 -1.46 -2.84
C PHE A 58 -6.42 -0.38 -3.19
N ARG A 59 -7.60 -0.77 -3.68
CA ARG A 59 -8.68 0.17 -4.00
C ARG A 59 -9.16 0.98 -2.79
N GLU A 60 -9.17 0.38 -1.60
CA GLU A 60 -9.60 1.04 -0.36
C GLU A 60 -8.51 1.98 0.13
N PHE A 61 -7.24 1.59 -0.01
CA PHE A 61 -6.11 2.47 0.27
C PHE A 61 -6.11 3.68 -0.67
N ALA A 62 -6.30 3.46 -1.97
CA ALA A 62 -6.32 4.52 -2.97
C ALA A 62 -7.51 5.48 -2.77
N GLY A 63 -8.67 4.99 -2.31
CA GLY A 63 -9.84 5.82 -2.05
C GLY A 63 -10.31 6.60 -3.30
N GLY A 64 -10.13 6.02 -4.50
CA GLY A 64 -10.43 6.67 -5.78
C GLY A 64 -9.42 7.75 -6.22
N ARG A 65 -8.30 7.92 -5.52
CA ARG A 65 -7.26 8.92 -5.82
C ARG A 65 -6.07 8.28 -6.54
N PRO A 66 -5.28 9.08 -7.29
CA PRO A 66 -4.03 8.60 -7.85
C PRO A 66 -3.04 8.17 -6.76
N VAL A 67 -2.43 7.01 -6.92
CA VAL A 67 -1.35 6.51 -6.05
C VAL A 67 -0.01 6.72 -6.75
N THR A 68 0.98 7.22 -6.02
CA THR A 68 2.36 7.31 -6.48
C THR A 68 3.12 6.07 -6.05
N VAL A 69 3.89 5.46 -6.94
CA VAL A 69 4.80 4.37 -6.60
C VAL A 69 6.17 4.97 -6.34
N ASP A 70 6.55 5.03 -5.06
CA ASP A 70 7.84 5.61 -4.65
C ASP A 70 8.98 4.57 -4.69
N GLY A 71 8.67 3.31 -5.00
CA GLY A 71 9.67 2.24 -5.20
C GLY A 71 10.03 1.49 -3.93
N TYR A 72 11.32 1.25 -3.68
CA TYR A 72 11.80 0.54 -2.48
C TYR A 72 12.58 1.51 -1.59
N LEU A 73 12.23 1.60 -0.31
CA LEU A 73 13.03 2.32 0.66
C LEU A 73 14.14 1.40 1.20
N GLY A 74 15.35 1.56 0.66
CA GLY A 74 16.58 0.93 1.16
C GLY A 74 17.03 -0.33 0.40
N ASN A 75 18.08 -0.96 0.91
CA ASN A 75 18.72 -2.15 0.31
C ASN A 75 18.13 -3.48 0.82
N LEU A 76 16.92 -3.46 1.39
CA LEU A 76 16.30 -4.66 1.93
C LEU A 76 15.61 -5.44 0.81
N ARG A 77 15.83 -6.76 0.78
CA ARG A 77 15.10 -7.66 -0.11
C ARG A 77 13.58 -7.57 0.17
N PRO A 78 12.71 -7.59 -0.85
CA PRO A 78 11.24 -7.60 -0.74
C PRO A 78 10.69 -8.46 0.41
N GLU A 79 11.15 -9.70 0.50
CA GLU A 79 10.77 -10.68 1.53
C GLU A 79 11.00 -10.17 2.96
N VAL A 80 12.10 -9.43 3.18
CA VAL A 80 12.47 -8.86 4.49
C VAL A 80 11.56 -7.69 4.84
N VAL A 81 11.18 -6.89 3.84
CA VAL A 81 10.23 -5.77 4.02
C VAL A 81 8.86 -6.31 4.40
N CYS A 82 8.36 -7.31 3.68
CA CYS A 82 7.08 -7.95 4.00
C CYS A 82 7.11 -8.61 5.38
N LYS A 83 8.16 -9.39 5.70
CA LYS A 83 8.28 -10.05 7.01
C LYS A 83 8.29 -9.05 8.18
N ARG A 84 8.95 -7.90 8.03
CA ARG A 84 8.99 -6.86 9.06
C ARG A 84 7.70 -6.05 9.15
N GLY A 85 7.07 -5.75 8.01
CA GLY A 85 5.78 -5.08 7.96
C GLY A 85 4.67 -5.90 8.63
N VAL A 86 4.60 -7.20 8.33
CA VAL A 86 3.64 -8.13 8.95
C VAL A 86 3.86 -8.23 10.46
N MET A 87 5.11 -8.23 10.94
CA MET A 87 5.41 -8.24 12.38
C MET A 87 4.94 -6.97 13.10
N ALA A 88 4.89 -5.81 12.43
CA ALA A 88 4.39 -4.57 13.02
C ALA A 88 2.85 -4.53 13.18
N VAL A 89 2.11 -5.47 12.56
CA VAL A 89 0.64 -5.61 12.66
C VAL A 89 0.23 -6.51 13.83
N LEU A 90 1.14 -7.36 14.31
CA LEU A 90 0.86 -8.38 15.33
C LEU A 90 1.23 -7.95 16.76
N LEU A 91 1.59 -6.67 16.97
CA LEU A 91 1.88 -6.05 18.27
C LEU A 91 0.81 -5.01 18.62
#